data_AF-A0A357TDE4-F1
#
_entry.id   AF-A0A357TDE4-F1
#
_cell.length_a   1.000
_cell.length_b   1.000
_cell.length_c   1.000
_cell.angle_alpha   90.00
_cell.angle_beta   90.00
_cell.angle_gamma   90.00
#
_symmetry.space_group_name_H-M   'P 1'
#
loop_
_entity.id
_entity.type
_entity.pdbx_description
1 polymer ?
#
loop_
_entity_poly.entity_id
_entity_poly.type
_entity_poly.pdbx_seq_one_letter_code
_entity_poly.pdbx_strand_id
1 'polypeptide(L)'
;MKPFVYFLLSLSLGLAALAEEKKQVKVFILAGQSNMEGKGKIDPLLNHQIKAPETRDFFAHFHKDGEYIEREDVWINYLKRRGNLTVGYGSPGCIGLELQFGHVMGNHYDEPVLLIKTAWGGKSIGIDFRPPSSGLQSDEAIAESVENMIKRDYNNIIRNEWNKAKKDNPDIKRKEIEEKSSASIEKIRKAKADEYRKQFVDRYGHFYRLMITEIKTTLSEIKTRFPQYDGRGYEIAGFVWFQGWNDMYGRLPGEYAKNMENFIRDVRKELDVPNLPVAIGIMGQNGFKEAKGNMAVVQKAQASMNDVPDFRGNVKAIPTDIYWDKRADEAFPKWRENLEKWVLIGSDFPYHYLGSTITFTRVGQALAQTILELRKEK
;
A
#
# COMPACT_ATOMS: atom_id res chain seq x y z
N MET A 1 62.31 62.48 24.71
CA MET A 1 62.18 61.03 24.41
C MET A 1 60.79 60.56 24.83
N LYS A 2 59.90 60.28 23.88
CA LYS A 2 58.66 59.52 24.08
C LYS A 2 58.55 58.56 22.89
N PRO A 3 58.47 57.23 23.08
CA PRO A 3 58.31 56.33 21.97
C PRO A 3 56.83 56.23 21.61
N PHE A 4 56.52 56.49 20.34
CA PHE A 4 55.28 56.04 19.70
C PHE A 4 55.44 54.54 19.41
N VAL A 5 54.62 53.70 20.03
CA VAL A 5 54.48 52.30 19.62
C VAL A 5 53.12 52.17 18.93
N TYR A 6 53.17 51.93 17.63
CA TYR A 6 52.00 51.69 16.78
C TYR A 6 51.39 50.34 17.15
N PHE A 7 50.11 50.34 17.53
CA PHE A 7 49.32 49.12 17.68
C PHE A 7 48.75 48.76 16.30
N LEU A 8 49.36 47.77 15.63
CA LEU A 8 48.85 47.18 14.40
C LEU A 8 47.70 46.22 14.77
N LEU A 9 46.47 46.69 14.60
CA LEU A 9 45.27 45.86 14.69
C LEU A 9 45.15 45.07 13.36
N SER A 10 45.57 43.80 13.35
CA SER A 10 45.30 42.89 12.25
C SER A 10 43.83 42.49 12.28
N LEU A 11 43.02 43.12 11.42
CA LEU A 11 41.63 42.77 11.19
C LEU A 11 41.56 41.50 10.33
N SER A 12 41.50 40.33 10.97
CA SER A 12 41.18 39.07 10.31
C SER A 12 39.68 39.02 9.99
N LEU A 13 39.29 39.50 8.80
CA LEU A 13 37.99 39.17 8.23
C LEU A 13 37.96 37.68 7.89
N GLY A 14 37.47 36.87 8.83
CA GLY A 14 37.00 35.52 8.51
C GLY A 14 35.74 35.61 7.66
N LEU A 15 35.87 35.31 6.36
CA LEU A 15 34.74 34.97 5.51
C LEU A 15 34.09 33.70 6.08
N ALA A 16 33.09 33.86 6.95
CA ALA A 16 32.15 32.80 7.22
C ALA A 16 31.35 32.58 5.93
N ALA A 17 31.76 31.62 5.12
CA ALA A 17 30.89 31.09 4.09
C ALA A 17 29.62 30.62 4.80
N LEU A 18 28.51 31.32 4.56
CA LEU A 18 27.19 30.84 4.95
C LEU A 18 26.98 29.53 4.21
N ALA A 19 27.27 28.41 4.86
CA ALA A 19 26.86 27.11 4.37
C ALA A 19 25.33 27.12 4.35
N GLU A 20 24.75 27.13 3.15
CA GLU A 20 23.31 27.03 3.00
C GLU A 20 22.84 25.73 3.67
N GLU A 21 22.02 25.86 4.71
CA GLU A 21 21.54 24.71 5.47
C GLU A 21 20.65 23.86 4.56
N LYS A 22 21.18 22.70 4.15
CA LYS A 22 20.47 21.78 3.26
C LYS A 22 19.24 21.24 3.98
N LYS A 23 18.06 21.61 3.49
CA LYS A 23 16.79 21.14 4.04
C LYS A 23 16.66 19.62 3.96
N GLN A 24 16.08 19.02 5.00
CA GLN A 24 15.92 17.58 5.18
C GLN A 24 15.14 16.90 4.04
N VAL A 25 15.47 15.64 3.75
CA VAL A 25 14.71 14.79 2.81
C VAL A 25 13.27 14.59 3.32
N LYS A 26 12.26 14.77 2.46
CA LYS A 26 10.86 14.51 2.83
C LYS A 26 10.52 13.04 2.61
N VAL A 27 10.16 12.34 3.68
CA VAL A 27 9.83 10.91 3.64
C VAL A 27 8.33 10.70 3.70
N PHE A 28 7.80 9.93 2.74
CA PHE A 28 6.39 9.51 2.72
C PHE A 28 6.29 8.00 2.75
N ILE A 29 5.42 7.49 3.62
CA ILE A 29 5.19 6.05 3.77
C ILE A 29 3.94 5.68 2.98
N LEU A 30 4.05 4.68 2.11
CA LEU A 30 2.94 4.16 1.29
C LEU A 30 2.66 2.71 1.71
N ALA A 31 1.63 2.50 2.54
CA ALA A 31 1.32 1.21 3.14
C ALA A 31 -0.06 0.68 2.76
N GLY A 32 -0.18 -0.64 2.67
CA GLY A 32 -1.48 -1.28 2.44
C GLY A 32 -1.38 -2.67 1.81
N GLN A 33 -2.38 -3.00 0.99
CA GLN A 33 -2.47 -4.30 0.31
C GLN A 33 -2.23 -4.21 -1.20
N SER A 34 -2.79 -5.14 -1.99
CA SER A 34 -2.59 -5.26 -3.44
C SER A 34 -2.86 -3.98 -4.26
N ASN A 35 -3.79 -3.12 -3.85
CA ASN A 35 -4.03 -1.84 -4.53
C ASN A 35 -2.99 -0.77 -4.17
N MET A 36 -2.37 -0.86 -2.98
CA MET A 36 -1.14 -0.12 -2.71
C MET A 36 0.05 -0.73 -3.48
N GLU A 37 0.13 -2.06 -3.62
CA GLU A 37 1.19 -2.69 -4.44
C GLU A 37 1.16 -2.14 -5.87
N GLY A 38 -0.02 -1.88 -6.43
CA GLY A 38 -0.20 -1.37 -7.79
C GLY A 38 -0.39 -2.48 -8.80
N LYS A 39 -1.45 -2.39 -9.60
CA LYS A 39 -1.88 -3.41 -10.57
C LYS A 39 -2.12 -2.86 -11.98
N GLY A 40 -1.75 -1.59 -12.22
CA GLY A 40 -1.85 -0.99 -13.55
C GLY A 40 -0.71 -1.48 -14.42
N LYS A 41 -0.97 -2.36 -15.40
CA LYS A 41 0.10 -2.88 -16.26
C LYS A 41 0.77 -1.77 -17.06
N ILE A 42 2.09 -1.87 -17.20
CA ILE A 42 2.87 -0.99 -18.08
C ILE A 42 2.66 -1.39 -19.53
N ASP A 43 2.79 -2.68 -19.83
CA ASP A 43 2.70 -3.22 -21.18
C ASP A 43 1.55 -4.25 -21.30
N PRO A 44 0.67 -4.13 -22.31
CA PRO A 44 0.60 -3.06 -23.32
C PRO A 44 -0.14 -1.79 -22.86
N LEU A 45 -0.78 -1.83 -21.69
CA LEU A 45 -1.74 -0.82 -21.24
C LEU A 45 -1.18 0.61 -21.19
N LEU A 46 -0.27 0.91 -20.26
CA LEU A 46 0.29 2.27 -20.13
C LEU A 46 1.04 2.68 -21.41
N ASN A 47 1.81 1.76 -22.00
CA ASN A 47 2.58 1.99 -23.24
C ASN A 47 1.69 2.43 -24.42
N HIS A 48 0.46 1.92 -24.47
CA HIS A 48 -0.55 2.40 -25.40
C HIS A 48 -1.07 3.78 -24.99
N GLN A 49 -1.49 3.93 -23.73
CA GLN A 49 -2.16 5.14 -23.25
C GLN A 49 -1.29 6.40 -23.29
N ILE A 50 0.02 6.29 -23.14
CA ILE A 50 0.93 7.46 -23.30
C ILE A 50 0.94 8.00 -24.74
N LYS A 51 0.51 7.19 -25.73
CA LYS A 51 0.43 7.57 -27.16
C LYS A 51 -1.00 7.82 -27.63
N ALA A 52 -1.99 7.20 -26.98
CA ALA A 52 -3.38 7.19 -27.43
C ALA A 52 -4.01 8.60 -27.36
N PRO A 53 -4.74 9.06 -28.40
CA PRO A 53 -5.30 10.42 -28.46
C PRO A 53 -6.09 10.86 -27.23
N GLU A 54 -6.87 9.95 -26.67
CA GLU A 54 -7.69 10.12 -25.47
C GLU A 54 -6.94 10.36 -24.15
N THR A 55 -5.68 9.94 -24.04
CA THR A 55 -4.97 9.82 -22.75
C THR A 55 -3.55 10.36 -22.80
N ARG A 56 -3.00 10.67 -23.99
CA ARG A 56 -1.63 11.18 -24.15
C ARG A 56 -1.39 12.39 -23.27
N ASP A 57 -2.33 13.34 -23.21
CA ASP A 57 -2.17 14.58 -22.46
C ASP A 57 -2.19 14.31 -20.94
N PHE A 58 -2.99 13.33 -20.51
CA PHE A 58 -3.07 12.93 -19.11
C PHE A 58 -1.78 12.26 -18.60
N PHE A 59 -1.03 11.61 -19.48
CA PHE A 59 0.21 10.92 -19.13
C PHE A 59 1.49 11.62 -19.63
N ALA A 60 1.37 12.78 -20.27
CA ALA A 60 2.49 13.49 -20.89
C ALA A 60 3.64 13.78 -19.91
N HIS A 61 3.34 14.00 -18.62
CA HIS A 61 4.34 14.28 -17.59
C HIS A 61 5.12 13.04 -17.11
N PHE A 62 4.76 11.83 -17.53
CA PHE A 62 5.49 10.60 -17.18
C PHE A 62 6.61 10.24 -18.16
N HIS A 63 6.66 10.86 -19.34
CA HIS A 63 7.59 10.45 -20.38
C HIS A 63 8.10 11.64 -21.19
N LYS A 64 9.22 11.42 -21.89
CA LYS A 64 9.72 12.30 -22.94
C LYS A 64 9.89 11.47 -24.20
N ASP A 65 9.19 11.85 -25.27
CA ASP A 65 9.26 11.16 -26.57
C ASP A 65 8.96 9.63 -26.51
N GLY A 66 8.10 9.23 -25.57
CA GLY A 66 7.70 7.83 -25.36
C GLY A 66 8.57 7.05 -24.36
N GLU A 67 9.69 7.63 -23.91
CA GLU A 67 10.56 7.05 -22.89
C GLU A 67 10.19 7.59 -21.50
N TYR A 68 9.94 6.69 -20.54
CA TYR A 68 9.54 7.09 -19.20
C TYR A 68 10.64 7.88 -18.48
N ILE A 69 10.24 8.97 -17.82
CA ILE A 69 11.15 9.81 -17.06
C ILE A 69 11.57 9.07 -15.77
N GLU A 70 12.84 9.21 -15.41
CA GLU A 70 13.38 8.84 -14.12
C GLU A 70 13.62 10.12 -13.29
N ARG A 71 12.97 10.23 -12.14
CA ARG A 71 13.03 11.41 -11.26
C ARG A 71 14.18 11.28 -10.26
N GLU A 72 15.31 11.94 -10.53
CA GLU A 72 16.48 11.90 -9.64
C GLU A 72 16.25 12.57 -8.27
N ASP A 73 15.27 13.47 -8.20
CA ASP A 73 14.82 14.20 -7.00
C ASP A 73 13.81 13.41 -6.15
N VAL A 74 13.27 12.30 -6.67
CA VAL A 74 12.32 11.45 -5.94
C VAL A 74 12.83 10.02 -5.90
N TRP A 75 13.17 9.54 -4.72
CA TRP A 75 13.62 8.17 -4.49
C TRP A 75 12.47 7.30 -4.02
N ILE A 76 12.54 6.02 -4.32
CA ILE A 76 11.58 5.03 -3.82
C ILE A 76 12.31 3.79 -3.34
N ASN A 77 11.90 3.30 -2.17
CA ASN A 77 12.22 1.99 -1.66
C ASN A 77 10.93 1.18 -1.53
N TYR A 78 10.79 0.12 -2.31
CA TYR A 78 9.72 -0.85 -2.21
C TYR A 78 10.30 -2.25 -1.93
N LEU A 79 10.43 -2.57 -0.64
CA LEU A 79 11.03 -3.81 -0.16
C LEU A 79 12.42 -4.03 -0.79
N LYS A 80 12.55 -5.01 -1.67
CA LYS A 80 13.81 -5.37 -2.34
C LYS A 80 14.11 -4.54 -3.59
N ARG A 81 13.20 -3.68 -4.04
CA ARG A 81 13.38 -2.81 -5.22
C ARG A 81 13.55 -1.37 -4.76
N ARG A 82 14.54 -0.67 -5.29
CA ARG A 82 14.81 0.72 -4.94
C ARG A 82 15.47 1.46 -6.10
N GLY A 83 15.41 2.78 -6.08
CA GLY A 83 16.01 3.65 -7.08
C GLY A 83 15.32 5.01 -7.14
N ASN A 84 15.58 5.74 -8.20
CA ASN A 84 14.82 6.93 -8.56
C ASN A 84 13.41 6.52 -9.01
N LEU A 85 12.46 7.43 -8.86
CA LEU A 85 11.08 7.16 -9.21
C LEU A 85 10.92 7.11 -10.73
N THR A 86 10.40 5.98 -11.20
CA THR A 86 9.90 5.78 -12.56
C THR A 86 8.84 4.67 -12.52
N VAL A 87 8.38 4.19 -13.68
CA VAL A 87 7.47 3.04 -13.75
C VAL A 87 8.10 1.76 -13.17
N GLY A 88 7.28 0.78 -12.79
CA GLY A 88 7.77 -0.54 -12.38
C GLY A 88 7.93 -0.75 -10.88
N TYR A 89 7.58 0.23 -10.05
CA TYR A 89 7.43 0.08 -8.60
C TYR A 89 6.02 -0.35 -8.17
N GLY A 90 5.18 -0.75 -9.13
CA GLY A 90 3.95 -1.51 -8.87
C GLY A 90 4.24 -2.99 -8.55
N SER A 91 3.25 -3.86 -8.71
CA SER A 91 3.53 -5.30 -8.93
C SER A 91 4.47 -5.49 -10.13
N PRO A 92 5.11 -6.66 -10.32
CA PRO A 92 5.99 -6.88 -11.48
C PRO A 92 5.33 -6.44 -12.80
N GLY A 93 5.98 -5.56 -13.54
CA GLY A 93 5.45 -4.99 -14.81
C GLY A 93 4.28 -4.02 -14.65
N CYS A 94 4.04 -3.48 -13.45
CA CYS A 94 2.93 -2.58 -13.15
C CYS A 94 3.41 -1.25 -12.53
N ILE A 95 2.51 -0.27 -12.55
CA ILE A 95 2.51 0.92 -11.71
C ILE A 95 1.44 0.77 -10.61
N GLY A 96 1.61 1.52 -9.53
CA GLY A 96 0.55 1.83 -8.58
C GLY A 96 0.41 3.33 -8.36
N LEU A 97 -0.19 3.69 -7.24
CA LEU A 97 -0.37 5.09 -6.88
C LEU A 97 0.95 5.81 -6.57
N GLU A 98 2.03 5.07 -6.31
CA GLU A 98 3.34 5.63 -5.97
C GLU A 98 3.90 6.53 -7.07
N LEU A 99 3.61 6.21 -8.34
CA LEU A 99 4.14 6.96 -9.46
C LEU A 99 3.58 8.39 -9.46
N GLN A 100 2.25 8.54 -9.52
CA GLN A 100 1.66 9.88 -9.49
C GLN A 100 1.88 10.58 -8.15
N PHE A 101 1.80 9.84 -7.03
CA PHE A 101 2.04 10.41 -5.71
C PHE A 101 3.43 11.05 -5.64
N GLY A 102 4.46 10.33 -6.10
CA GLY A 102 5.83 10.84 -6.10
C GLY A 102 6.05 12.01 -7.05
N HIS A 103 5.42 12.02 -8.24
CA HIS A 103 5.46 13.18 -9.13
C HIS A 103 4.85 14.43 -8.47
N VAL A 104 3.73 14.31 -7.77
CA VAL A 104 3.12 15.44 -7.03
C VAL A 104 4.05 15.93 -5.93
N MET A 105 4.63 15.02 -5.15
CA MET A 105 5.53 15.41 -4.06
C MET A 105 6.82 16.08 -4.57
N GLY A 106 7.48 15.50 -5.56
CA GLY A 106 8.69 16.08 -6.14
C GLY A 106 8.45 17.40 -6.88
N ASN A 107 7.22 17.65 -7.36
CA ASN A 107 6.87 18.96 -7.93
C ASN A 107 6.57 20.01 -6.85
N HIS A 108 6.29 19.59 -5.61
CA HIS A 108 5.92 20.47 -4.52
C HIS A 108 7.10 20.86 -3.64
N TYR A 109 8.03 19.94 -3.38
CA TYR A 109 9.21 20.16 -2.54
C TYR A 109 10.45 20.45 -3.39
N ASP A 110 11.21 21.47 -3.02
CA ASP A 110 12.55 21.69 -3.57
C ASP A 110 13.55 20.66 -3.01
N GLU A 111 13.24 20.09 -1.84
CA GLU A 111 14.02 19.04 -1.20
C GLU A 111 13.79 17.67 -1.85
N PRO A 112 14.80 16.78 -1.82
CA PRO A 112 14.60 15.40 -2.26
C PRO A 112 13.47 14.72 -1.49
N VAL A 113 12.70 13.91 -2.20
CA VAL A 113 11.61 13.10 -1.66
C VAL A 113 12.02 11.64 -1.60
N LEU A 114 11.68 10.96 -0.50
CA LEU A 114 11.83 9.51 -0.37
C LEU A 114 10.47 8.85 -0.10
N LEU A 115 10.07 7.95 -0.98
CA LEU A 115 8.91 7.08 -0.80
C LEU A 115 9.36 5.75 -0.18
N ILE A 116 8.79 5.37 0.96
CA ILE A 116 8.97 4.05 1.57
C ILE A 116 7.67 3.28 1.40
N LYS A 117 7.66 2.28 0.51
CA LYS A 117 6.48 1.50 0.18
C LYS A 117 6.50 0.14 0.87
N THR A 118 5.45 -0.13 1.63
CA THR A 118 5.26 -1.33 2.47
C THR A 118 3.91 -1.95 2.19
N ALA A 119 3.82 -2.63 1.04
CA ALA A 119 2.56 -3.17 0.53
C ALA A 119 2.66 -4.67 0.25
N TRP A 120 1.64 -5.41 0.72
CA TRP A 120 1.54 -6.86 0.53
C TRP A 120 0.11 -7.28 0.20
N GLY A 121 -0.06 -8.01 -0.90
CA GLY A 121 -1.34 -8.54 -1.35
C GLY A 121 -2.02 -9.43 -0.31
N GLY A 122 -3.34 -9.32 -0.22
CA GLY A 122 -4.15 -10.22 0.58
C GLY A 122 -3.96 -10.09 2.11
N LYS A 123 -3.67 -8.88 2.60
CA LYS A 123 -3.51 -8.60 4.04
C LYS A 123 -4.63 -7.73 4.59
N SER A 124 -5.08 -8.09 5.78
CA SER A 124 -6.13 -7.41 6.55
C SER A 124 -5.54 -6.54 7.65
N ILE A 125 -6.24 -5.48 8.06
CA ILE A 125 -5.91 -4.77 9.30
C ILE A 125 -6.41 -5.53 10.53
N GLY A 126 -7.46 -6.35 10.40
CA GLY A 126 -8.00 -7.15 11.49
C GLY A 126 -7.05 -8.24 12.00
N ILE A 127 -6.17 -8.78 11.15
CA ILE A 127 -5.21 -9.85 11.52
C ILE A 127 -3.77 -9.43 11.19
N ASP A 128 -3.47 -9.18 9.92
CA ASP A 128 -2.08 -9.17 9.43
C ASP A 128 -1.36 -7.86 9.81
N PHE A 129 -2.02 -6.72 9.62
CA PHE A 129 -1.58 -5.39 10.07
C PHE A 129 -2.17 -4.99 11.42
N ARG A 130 -2.71 -5.96 12.17
CA ARG A 130 -3.36 -5.64 13.45
C ARG A 130 -2.39 -4.93 14.38
N PRO A 131 -2.72 -3.73 14.85
CA PRO A 131 -1.79 -2.95 15.65
C PRO A 131 -1.70 -3.55 17.07
N PRO A 132 -0.53 -3.48 17.73
CA PRO A 132 -0.30 -4.10 19.04
C PRO A 132 -1.35 -3.72 20.09
N SER A 133 -1.80 -2.46 20.11
CA SER A 133 -2.81 -1.96 21.06
C SER A 133 -4.22 -2.54 20.85
N SER A 134 -4.48 -3.26 19.75
CA SER A 134 -5.76 -3.96 19.52
C SER A 134 -5.81 -5.38 20.07
N GLY A 135 -4.71 -5.89 20.64
CA GLY A 135 -4.64 -7.24 21.22
C GLY A 135 -4.94 -8.36 20.21
N LEU A 136 -5.29 -9.54 20.70
CA LEU A 136 -5.83 -10.62 19.88
C LEU A 136 -7.36 -10.49 19.77
N GLN A 137 -7.97 -11.14 18.78
CA GLN A 137 -9.42 -11.39 18.83
C GLN A 137 -9.75 -12.38 19.95
N SER A 138 -11.05 -12.53 20.25
CA SER A 138 -11.51 -13.47 21.29
C SER A 138 -11.11 -14.92 20.96
N ASP A 139 -11.01 -15.75 22.01
CA ASP A 139 -10.68 -17.17 21.85
C ASP A 139 -11.69 -17.89 20.95
N GLU A 140 -12.97 -17.50 20.97
CA GLU A 140 -14.01 -18.05 20.09
C GLU A 140 -13.74 -17.72 18.62
N ALA A 141 -13.32 -16.49 18.32
CA ALA A 141 -12.99 -16.07 16.96
C ALA A 141 -11.72 -16.77 16.45
N ILE A 142 -10.73 -16.97 17.32
CA ILE A 142 -9.52 -17.75 17.03
C ILE A 142 -9.90 -19.22 16.78
N ALA A 143 -10.72 -19.82 17.64
CA ALA A 143 -11.17 -21.21 17.50
C ALA A 143 -11.94 -21.44 16.19
N GLU A 144 -12.82 -20.51 15.78
CA GLU A 144 -13.50 -20.58 14.48
C GLU A 144 -12.49 -20.52 13.32
N SER A 145 -11.48 -19.66 13.41
CA SER A 145 -10.45 -19.54 12.38
C SER A 145 -9.60 -20.82 12.27
N VAL A 146 -9.27 -21.45 13.39
CA VAL A 146 -8.61 -22.75 13.45
C VAL A 146 -9.48 -23.83 12.81
N GLU A 147 -10.78 -23.86 13.10
CA GLU A 147 -11.72 -24.80 12.48
C GLU A 147 -11.80 -24.59 10.96
N ASN A 148 -11.76 -23.35 10.47
CA ASN A 148 -11.69 -23.05 9.04
C ASN A 148 -10.38 -23.52 8.40
N MET A 149 -9.24 -23.46 9.12
CA MET A 149 -7.97 -24.03 8.66
C MET A 149 -8.03 -25.56 8.57
N ILE A 150 -8.63 -26.23 9.55
CA ILE A 150 -8.88 -27.69 9.54
C ILE A 150 -9.73 -28.08 8.33
N LYS A 151 -10.86 -27.39 8.09
CA LYS A 151 -11.73 -27.64 6.93
C LYS A 151 -11.00 -27.43 5.61
N ARG A 152 -10.12 -26.43 5.54
CA ARG A 152 -9.30 -26.17 4.34
C ARG A 152 -8.31 -27.30 4.09
N ASP A 153 -7.65 -27.81 5.13
CA ASP A 153 -6.72 -28.93 5.02
C ASP A 153 -7.44 -30.19 4.53
N TYR A 154 -8.59 -30.52 5.12
CA TYR A 154 -9.46 -31.60 4.65
C TYR A 154 -9.81 -31.43 3.16
N ASN A 155 -10.30 -30.25 2.77
CA ASN A 155 -10.68 -29.97 1.39
C ASN A 155 -9.51 -30.09 0.41
N ASN A 156 -8.30 -29.74 0.83
CA ASN A 156 -7.09 -29.89 0.02
C ASN A 156 -6.74 -31.37 -0.17
N ILE A 157 -6.80 -32.18 0.89
CA ILE A 157 -6.57 -33.62 0.82
C ILE A 157 -7.55 -34.27 -0.16
N ILE A 158 -8.86 -34.04 0.03
CA ILE A 158 -9.90 -34.58 -0.86
C ILE A 158 -9.71 -34.11 -2.30
N ARG A 159 -9.39 -32.84 -2.51
CA ARG A 159 -9.12 -32.31 -3.86
C ARG A 159 -7.93 -33.02 -4.52
N ASN A 160 -6.86 -33.29 -3.77
CA ASN A 160 -5.68 -33.96 -4.30
C ASN A 160 -5.97 -35.42 -4.65
N GLU A 161 -6.68 -36.14 -3.78
CA GLU A 161 -7.14 -37.50 -4.05
C GLU A 161 -8.07 -37.56 -5.26
N TRP A 162 -8.99 -36.60 -5.37
CA TRP A 162 -9.91 -36.50 -6.50
C TRP A 162 -9.19 -36.21 -7.82
N ASN A 163 -8.23 -35.28 -7.81
CA ASN A 163 -7.42 -34.99 -8.99
C ASN A 163 -6.56 -36.20 -9.41
N LYS A 164 -6.11 -37.02 -8.46
CA LYS A 164 -5.40 -38.27 -8.77
C LYS A 164 -6.34 -39.28 -9.40
N ALA A 165 -7.50 -39.54 -8.79
CA ALA A 165 -8.46 -40.51 -9.29
C ALA A 165 -9.04 -40.13 -10.66
N LYS A 166 -9.17 -38.83 -10.94
CA LYS A 166 -9.58 -38.32 -12.26
C LYS A 166 -8.65 -38.69 -13.41
N LYS A 167 -7.40 -39.06 -13.13
CA LYS A 167 -6.47 -39.55 -14.16
C LYS A 167 -6.87 -40.92 -14.68
N ASP A 168 -7.44 -41.74 -13.80
CA ASP A 168 -7.85 -43.12 -14.12
C ASP A 168 -9.34 -43.18 -14.52
N ASN A 169 -10.18 -42.38 -13.86
CA ASN A 169 -11.60 -42.24 -14.16
C ASN A 169 -12.00 -40.74 -14.17
N PRO A 170 -12.03 -40.09 -15.34
CA PRO A 170 -12.39 -38.67 -15.46
C PRO A 170 -13.77 -38.30 -14.89
N ASP A 171 -14.71 -39.24 -14.86
CA ASP A 171 -16.09 -39.02 -14.44
C ASP A 171 -16.32 -39.17 -12.93
N ILE A 172 -15.33 -39.66 -12.19
CA ILE A 172 -15.42 -39.89 -10.74
C ILE A 172 -15.87 -38.62 -10.00
N LYS A 173 -16.84 -38.77 -9.10
CA LYS A 173 -17.39 -37.66 -8.34
C LYS A 173 -16.60 -37.44 -7.06
N ARG A 174 -16.51 -36.18 -6.63
CA ARG A 174 -15.86 -35.78 -5.38
C ARG A 174 -16.42 -36.56 -4.17
N LYS A 175 -17.74 -36.78 -4.13
CA LYS A 175 -18.40 -37.51 -3.04
C LYS A 175 -17.89 -38.95 -2.89
N GLU A 176 -17.59 -39.63 -4.00
CA GLU A 176 -17.03 -40.98 -3.98
C GLU A 176 -15.62 -41.01 -3.37
N ILE A 177 -14.86 -39.92 -3.53
CA ILE A 177 -13.56 -39.75 -2.88
C ILE A 177 -13.75 -39.49 -1.39
N GLU A 178 -14.68 -38.61 -1.02
CA GLU A 178 -14.99 -38.30 0.39
C GLU A 178 -15.41 -39.55 1.18
N GLU A 179 -16.18 -40.47 0.57
CA GLU A 179 -16.61 -41.74 1.18
C GLU A 179 -15.47 -42.77 1.31
N LYS A 180 -14.49 -42.76 0.39
CA LYS A 180 -13.36 -43.72 0.39
C LYS A 180 -12.12 -43.19 1.12
N SER A 181 -12.02 -41.88 1.31
CA SER A 181 -10.84 -41.24 1.91
C SER A 181 -10.68 -41.66 3.36
N SER A 182 -9.43 -41.85 3.79
CA SER A 182 -9.11 -42.06 5.21
C SER A 182 -9.08 -40.76 6.01
N ALA A 183 -9.08 -39.61 5.32
CA ALA A 183 -9.07 -38.28 5.92
C ALA A 183 -10.43 -37.97 6.55
N SER A 184 -10.40 -37.36 7.72
CA SER A 184 -11.60 -36.79 8.34
C SER A 184 -11.25 -35.51 9.06
N ILE A 185 -12.22 -34.60 9.16
CA ILE A 185 -12.09 -33.35 9.90
C ILE A 185 -11.67 -33.62 11.36
N GLU A 186 -12.24 -34.64 12.01
CA GLU A 186 -11.91 -35.01 13.39
C GLU A 186 -10.45 -35.48 13.55
N LYS A 187 -9.95 -36.32 12.62
CA LYS A 187 -8.54 -36.75 12.66
C LYS A 187 -7.58 -35.58 12.49
N ILE A 188 -7.89 -34.66 11.57
CA ILE A 188 -7.08 -33.46 11.34
C ILE A 188 -7.13 -32.54 12.56
N ARG A 189 -8.32 -32.34 13.15
CA ARG A 189 -8.50 -31.56 14.37
C ARG A 189 -7.62 -32.09 15.50
N LYS A 190 -7.72 -33.38 15.80
CA LYS A 190 -6.93 -34.02 16.86
C LYS A 190 -5.42 -33.92 16.62
N ALA A 191 -4.98 -33.96 15.35
CA ALA A 191 -3.56 -33.92 15.01
C ALA A 191 -2.98 -32.51 14.92
N LYS A 192 -3.76 -31.49 14.50
CA LYS A 192 -3.24 -30.20 14.06
C LYS A 192 -3.86 -28.96 14.72
N ALA A 193 -4.87 -29.10 15.58
CA ALA A 193 -5.56 -27.93 16.15
C ALA A 193 -4.60 -26.97 16.87
N ASP A 194 -3.69 -27.47 17.71
CA ASP A 194 -2.72 -26.64 18.43
C ASP A 194 -1.70 -25.98 17.50
N GLU A 195 -1.22 -26.72 16.50
CA GLU A 195 -0.33 -26.21 15.47
C GLU A 195 -1.00 -25.06 14.70
N TYR A 196 -2.24 -25.25 14.26
CA TYR A 196 -3.01 -24.23 13.56
C TYR A 196 -3.37 -23.05 14.44
N ARG A 197 -3.64 -23.25 15.73
CA ARG A 197 -3.84 -22.15 16.67
C ARG A 197 -2.58 -21.31 16.79
N LYS A 198 -1.41 -21.95 16.97
CA LYS A 198 -0.13 -21.25 17.02
C LYS A 198 0.14 -20.49 15.72
N GLN A 199 0.02 -21.16 14.56
CA GLN A 199 0.20 -20.52 13.25
C GLN A 199 -0.75 -19.33 13.05
N PHE A 200 -1.99 -19.43 13.49
CA PHE A 200 -2.96 -18.35 13.34
C PHE A 200 -2.63 -17.16 14.24
N VAL A 201 -2.28 -17.42 15.51
CA VAL A 201 -1.88 -16.37 16.47
C VAL A 201 -0.58 -15.68 16.00
N ASP A 202 0.40 -16.42 15.49
CA ASP A 202 1.67 -15.85 15.01
C ASP A 202 1.49 -14.86 13.85
N ARG A 203 0.38 -14.94 13.11
CA ARG A 203 0.05 -13.98 12.04
C ARG A 203 -0.37 -12.61 12.55
N TYR A 204 -0.85 -12.51 13.80
CA TYR A 204 -1.35 -11.25 14.33
C TYR A 204 -0.28 -10.18 14.35
N GLY A 205 -0.55 -9.08 13.66
CA GLY A 205 0.36 -7.95 13.51
C GLY A 205 1.70 -8.29 12.84
N HIS A 206 1.83 -9.45 12.19
CA HIS A 206 3.08 -9.83 11.54
C HIS A 206 3.50 -8.81 10.47
N PHE A 207 2.54 -8.39 9.64
CA PHE A 207 2.80 -7.39 8.59
C PHE A 207 2.87 -5.97 9.15
N TYR A 208 2.24 -5.69 10.29
CA TYR A 208 2.49 -4.45 11.04
C TYR A 208 3.97 -4.36 11.45
N ARG A 209 4.50 -5.42 12.07
CA ARG A 209 5.92 -5.47 12.49
C ARG A 209 6.86 -5.37 11.30
N LEU A 210 6.60 -6.10 10.21
CA LEU A 210 7.40 -5.99 8.98
C LEU A 210 7.38 -4.59 8.37
N MET A 211 6.22 -3.92 8.37
CA MET A 211 6.09 -2.54 7.91
C MET A 211 6.96 -1.59 8.73
N ILE A 212 6.85 -1.62 10.06
CA ILE A 212 7.66 -0.77 10.95
C ILE A 212 9.15 -1.08 10.79
N THR A 213 9.53 -2.35 10.71
CA THR A 213 10.93 -2.75 10.46
C THR A 213 11.45 -2.19 9.13
N GLU A 214 10.72 -2.37 8.02
CA GLU A 214 11.17 -1.86 6.71
C GLU A 214 11.33 -0.34 6.71
N ILE A 215 10.42 0.38 7.36
CA ILE A 215 10.51 1.84 7.51
C ILE A 215 11.78 2.21 8.29
N LYS A 216 11.97 1.66 9.49
CA LYS A 216 13.12 1.96 10.36
C LYS A 216 14.44 1.58 9.69
N THR A 217 14.51 0.41 9.05
CA THR A 217 15.70 -0.05 8.32
C THR A 217 16.01 0.86 7.13
N THR A 218 15.00 1.24 6.34
CA THR A 218 15.22 2.14 5.20
C THR A 218 15.76 3.50 5.66
N LEU A 219 15.20 4.04 6.74
CA LEU A 219 15.63 5.31 7.33
C LEU A 219 17.05 5.25 7.91
N SER A 220 17.45 4.14 8.54
CA SER A 220 18.83 3.97 9.04
C SER A 220 19.85 3.74 7.92
N GLU A 221 19.39 3.25 6.76
CA GLU A 221 20.24 2.85 5.64
C GLU A 221 20.15 3.79 4.44
N ILE A 222 19.56 5.00 4.55
CA ILE A 222 19.33 5.89 3.39
C ILE A 222 20.60 6.04 2.55
N LYS A 223 21.77 6.28 3.18
CA LYS A 223 23.06 6.41 2.47
C LYS A 223 23.45 5.16 1.69
N THR A 224 23.23 3.98 2.25
CA THR A 224 23.54 2.69 1.62
C THR A 224 22.56 2.37 0.49
N ARG A 225 21.29 2.78 0.64
CA ARG A 225 20.23 2.53 -0.33
C ARG A 225 20.24 3.52 -1.49
N PHE A 226 20.61 4.77 -1.21
CA PHE A 226 20.64 5.91 -2.12
C PHE A 226 21.99 6.64 -1.96
N PRO A 227 23.04 6.21 -2.68
CA PRO A 227 24.38 6.76 -2.54
C PRO A 227 24.50 8.27 -2.72
N GLN A 228 23.57 8.88 -3.46
CA GLN A 228 23.46 10.34 -3.65
C GLN A 228 23.01 11.11 -2.41
N TYR A 229 22.44 10.44 -1.40
CA TYR A 229 22.09 11.08 -0.14
C TYR A 229 23.35 11.61 0.56
N ASP A 230 23.30 12.87 0.99
CA ASP A 230 24.46 13.60 1.52
C ASP A 230 24.44 13.77 3.05
N GLY A 231 23.55 13.05 3.74
CA GLY A 231 23.50 13.06 5.20
C GLY A 231 22.72 14.22 5.81
N ARG A 232 21.98 15.00 5.01
CA ARG A 232 21.19 16.18 5.46
C ARG A 232 20.01 15.91 6.41
N GLY A 233 19.86 14.69 6.91
CA GLY A 233 18.72 14.26 7.71
C GLY A 233 17.45 14.03 6.88
N TYR A 234 16.37 13.66 7.57
CA TYR A 234 15.06 13.41 6.97
C TYR A 234 13.91 13.85 7.89
N GLU A 235 12.75 14.12 7.31
CA GLU A 235 11.48 14.36 7.99
C GLU A 235 10.45 13.33 7.50
N ILE A 236 9.82 12.57 8.40
CA ILE A 236 8.66 11.74 8.04
C ILE A 236 7.43 12.65 7.89
N ALA A 237 7.14 13.01 6.64
CA ALA A 237 6.21 14.06 6.27
C ALA A 237 4.76 13.58 6.07
N GLY A 238 4.54 12.27 5.88
CA GLY A 238 3.19 11.74 5.75
C GLY A 238 3.12 10.22 5.60
N PHE A 239 1.92 9.70 5.84
CA PHE A 239 1.60 8.28 5.73
C PHE A 239 0.33 8.11 4.89
N VAL A 240 0.39 7.24 3.89
CA VAL A 240 -0.74 6.89 3.04
C VAL A 240 -1.14 5.45 3.30
N TRP A 241 -2.41 5.25 3.62
CA TRP A 241 -3.00 3.93 3.83
C TRP A 241 -3.99 3.62 2.69
N PHE A 242 -3.73 2.53 1.96
CA PHE A 242 -4.68 2.03 0.96
C PHE A 242 -4.90 0.53 1.08
N GLN A 243 -5.90 0.18 1.88
CA GLN A 243 -6.24 -1.18 2.24
C GLN A 243 -7.72 -1.29 2.60
N GLY A 244 -8.26 -2.51 2.63
CA GLY A 244 -9.51 -2.79 3.33
C GLY A 244 -10.30 -3.96 2.74
N TRP A 245 -10.04 -4.32 1.48
CA TRP A 245 -10.76 -5.37 0.76
C TRP A 245 -10.80 -6.69 1.54
N ASN A 246 -9.69 -7.06 2.16
CA ASN A 246 -9.60 -8.31 2.92
C ASN A 246 -10.34 -8.28 4.27
N ASP A 247 -10.63 -7.10 4.80
CA ASP A 247 -11.43 -6.95 6.01
C ASP A 247 -12.93 -7.04 5.74
N MET A 248 -13.35 -7.18 4.48
CA MET A 248 -14.76 -7.44 4.14
C MET A 248 -15.18 -8.90 4.38
N TYR A 249 -14.25 -9.79 4.72
CA TYR A 249 -14.52 -11.22 4.86
C TYR A 249 -14.48 -11.67 6.32
N GLY A 250 -15.22 -12.73 6.63
CA GLY A 250 -15.30 -13.28 7.98
C GLY A 250 -15.86 -12.27 8.98
N ARG A 251 -15.30 -12.26 10.20
CA ARG A 251 -15.72 -11.40 11.31
C ARG A 251 -15.05 -10.02 11.33
N LEU A 252 -14.16 -9.74 10.39
CA LEU A 252 -13.31 -8.55 10.38
C LEU A 252 -14.02 -7.20 10.17
N PRO A 253 -15.13 -7.08 9.41
CA PRO A 253 -15.69 -5.77 9.07
C PRO A 253 -16.02 -4.90 10.30
N GLY A 254 -16.54 -5.53 11.36
CA GLY A 254 -16.97 -4.85 12.57
C GLY A 254 -15.83 -4.30 13.44
N GLU A 255 -14.59 -4.77 13.24
CA GLU A 255 -13.44 -4.31 14.02
C GLU A 255 -12.62 -3.24 13.29
N TYR A 256 -12.92 -2.96 12.02
CA TYR A 256 -12.06 -2.14 11.18
C TYR A 256 -11.82 -0.74 11.76
N ALA A 257 -12.87 -0.05 12.20
CA ALA A 257 -12.77 1.31 12.72
C ALA A 257 -11.81 1.35 13.92
N LYS A 258 -12.03 0.48 14.91
CA LYS A 258 -11.21 0.46 16.13
C LYS A 258 -9.76 0.09 15.82
N ASN A 259 -9.55 -0.91 14.96
CA ASN A 259 -8.21 -1.30 14.51
C ASN A 259 -7.52 -0.15 13.77
N MET A 260 -8.23 0.60 12.94
CA MET A 260 -7.66 1.73 12.20
C MET A 260 -7.24 2.87 13.12
N GLU A 261 -8.06 3.22 14.12
CA GLU A 261 -7.65 4.26 15.07
C GLU A 261 -6.41 3.85 15.87
N ASN A 262 -6.39 2.60 16.36
CA ASN A 262 -5.27 2.03 17.09
C ASN A 262 -4.01 1.96 16.21
N PHE A 263 -4.18 1.63 14.92
CA PHE A 263 -3.09 1.56 13.96
C PHE A 263 -2.43 2.91 13.75
N ILE A 264 -3.22 3.97 13.56
CA ILE A 264 -2.69 5.33 13.41
C ILE A 264 -1.92 5.76 14.66
N ARG A 265 -2.48 5.52 15.85
CA ARG A 265 -1.84 5.87 17.13
C ARG A 265 -0.53 5.09 17.34
N ASP A 266 -0.53 3.79 17.07
CA ASP A 266 0.66 2.95 17.24
C ASP A 266 1.75 3.28 16.20
N VAL A 267 1.39 3.56 14.94
CA VAL A 267 2.35 4.01 13.92
C VAL A 267 2.99 5.33 14.33
N ARG A 268 2.21 6.31 14.80
CA ARG A 268 2.73 7.60 15.30
C ARG A 268 3.70 7.40 16.45
N LYS A 269 3.37 6.51 17.39
CA LYS A 269 4.23 6.17 18.52
C LYS A 269 5.53 5.47 18.08
N GLU A 270 5.43 4.48 17.20
CA GLU A 270 6.58 3.70 16.72
C GLU A 270 7.58 4.53 15.92
N LEU A 271 7.08 5.54 15.19
CA LEU A 271 7.89 6.45 14.38
C LEU A 271 8.29 7.74 15.11
N ASP A 272 7.81 7.94 16.34
CA ASP A 272 7.99 9.16 17.13
C ASP A 272 7.52 10.44 16.41
N VAL A 273 6.36 10.36 15.75
CA VAL A 273 5.75 11.49 15.03
C VAL A 273 4.28 11.65 15.47
N PRO A 274 4.01 12.28 16.63
CA PRO A 274 2.67 12.31 17.23
C PRO A 274 1.59 12.96 16.36
N ASN A 275 1.98 13.85 15.45
CA ASN A 275 1.08 14.57 14.53
C ASN A 275 1.33 14.21 13.06
N LEU A 276 1.76 12.97 12.78
CA LEU A 276 2.00 12.47 11.42
C LEU A 276 0.72 12.63 10.58
N PRO A 277 0.77 13.37 9.44
CA PRO A 277 -0.34 13.43 8.50
C PRO A 277 -0.65 12.05 7.93
N VAL A 278 -1.92 11.63 7.99
CA VAL A 278 -2.37 10.34 7.45
C VAL A 278 -3.46 10.53 6.41
N ALA A 279 -3.22 10.11 5.18
CA ALA A 279 -4.23 10.04 4.13
C ALA A 279 -4.71 8.60 3.95
N ILE A 280 -6.03 8.40 3.94
CA ILE A 280 -6.66 7.08 3.82
C ILE A 280 -7.48 7.04 2.54
N GLY A 281 -7.18 6.07 1.66
CA GLY A 281 -8.05 5.78 0.53
C GLY A 281 -9.22 4.91 0.99
N ILE A 282 -10.43 5.46 1.07
CA ILE A 282 -11.66 4.69 1.29
C ILE A 282 -11.82 3.77 0.10
N MET A 283 -11.98 2.47 0.34
CA MET A 283 -12.04 1.45 -0.71
C MET A 283 -13.20 1.76 -1.68
N GLY A 284 -12.96 1.68 -2.99
CA GLY A 284 -13.91 2.08 -4.04
C GLY A 284 -14.20 1.00 -5.07
N GLN A 285 -13.95 -0.27 -4.74
CA GLN A 285 -14.11 -1.42 -5.66
C GLN A 285 -15.56 -1.73 -6.05
N ASN A 286 -16.55 -1.04 -5.45
CA ASN A 286 -17.93 -0.97 -5.92
C ASN A 286 -18.07 -0.22 -7.25
N GLY A 287 -17.05 0.50 -7.71
CA GLY A 287 -17.11 1.33 -8.91
C GLY A 287 -18.26 2.33 -8.82
N PHE A 288 -19.03 2.48 -9.89
CA PHE A 288 -20.18 3.39 -9.92
C PHE A 288 -21.41 2.92 -9.14
N LYS A 289 -21.35 1.75 -8.49
CA LYS A 289 -22.49 1.19 -7.73
C LYS A 289 -22.38 1.60 -6.28
N GLU A 290 -23.49 1.59 -5.56
CA GLU A 290 -23.46 1.72 -4.10
C GLU A 290 -22.79 0.49 -3.46
N ALA A 291 -21.93 0.72 -2.47
CA ALA A 291 -21.36 -0.36 -1.68
C ALA A 291 -22.45 -1.07 -0.85
N LYS A 292 -22.38 -2.40 -0.77
CA LYS A 292 -23.35 -3.22 -0.04
C LYS A 292 -22.67 -4.19 0.92
N GLY A 293 -23.42 -4.63 1.92
CA GLY A 293 -22.97 -5.61 2.91
C GLY A 293 -21.67 -5.19 3.59
N ASN A 294 -20.73 -6.13 3.72
CA ASN A 294 -19.46 -5.89 4.41
C ASN A 294 -18.59 -4.81 3.76
N MET A 295 -18.74 -4.53 2.46
CA MET A 295 -18.02 -3.42 1.82
C MET A 295 -18.46 -2.08 2.42
N ALA A 296 -19.77 -1.87 2.55
CA ALA A 296 -20.33 -0.64 3.11
C ALA A 296 -19.91 -0.46 4.58
N VAL A 297 -19.84 -1.55 5.35
CA VAL A 297 -19.35 -1.53 6.73
C VAL A 297 -17.90 -1.04 6.79
N VAL A 298 -17.01 -1.58 5.96
CA VAL A 298 -15.60 -1.16 5.96
C VAL A 298 -15.44 0.26 5.42
N GLN A 299 -16.16 0.66 4.36
CA GLN A 299 -16.13 2.03 3.87
C GLN A 299 -16.57 3.04 4.93
N LYS A 300 -17.65 2.74 5.66
CA LYS A 300 -18.12 3.59 6.76
C LYS A 300 -17.07 3.69 7.87
N ALA A 301 -16.41 2.58 8.20
CA ALA A 301 -15.33 2.56 9.18
C ALA A 301 -14.09 3.35 8.73
N GLN A 302 -13.79 3.39 7.44
CA GLN A 302 -12.71 4.22 6.89
C GLN A 302 -13.10 5.70 6.92
N ALA A 303 -14.32 6.03 6.49
CA ALA A 303 -14.85 7.39 6.48
C ALA A 303 -14.89 7.98 7.90
N SER A 304 -15.23 7.19 8.92
CA SER A 304 -15.33 7.68 10.31
C SER A 304 -13.99 8.15 10.88
N MET A 305 -12.84 7.86 10.25
CA MET A 305 -11.55 8.41 10.67
C MET A 305 -11.48 9.93 10.53
N ASN A 306 -12.34 10.52 9.70
CA ASN A 306 -12.48 11.98 9.59
C ASN A 306 -13.14 12.62 10.84
N ASP A 307 -13.88 11.83 11.62
CA ASP A 307 -14.70 12.31 12.73
C ASP A 307 -14.07 12.04 14.10
N VAL A 308 -12.94 11.32 14.16
CA VAL A 308 -12.23 11.01 15.41
C VAL A 308 -11.60 12.30 15.95
N PRO A 309 -11.92 12.72 17.20
CA PRO A 309 -11.42 13.99 17.74
C PRO A 309 -9.90 14.15 17.70
N ASP A 310 -9.15 13.10 18.06
CA ASP A 310 -7.67 13.08 18.07
C ASP A 310 -7.03 13.24 16.68
N PHE A 311 -7.83 13.09 15.63
CA PHE A 311 -7.37 13.04 14.23
C PHE A 311 -7.68 14.32 13.45
N ARG A 312 -8.38 15.27 14.08
CA ARG A 312 -8.73 16.55 13.47
C ARG A 312 -7.48 17.29 12.99
N GLY A 313 -7.46 17.67 11.71
CA GLY A 313 -6.38 18.43 11.08
C GLY A 313 -5.14 17.62 10.71
N ASN A 314 -5.07 16.32 11.00
CA ASN A 314 -3.91 15.49 10.64
C ASN A 314 -4.24 14.07 10.15
N VAL A 315 -5.52 13.71 9.99
CA VAL A 315 -5.96 12.52 9.25
C VAL A 315 -7.09 12.90 8.31
N LYS A 316 -7.09 12.35 7.10
CA LYS A 316 -8.19 12.51 6.15
C LYS A 316 -8.38 11.26 5.31
N ALA A 317 -9.59 10.71 5.36
CA ALA A 317 -10.06 9.61 4.53
C ALA A 317 -10.88 10.16 3.36
N ILE A 318 -10.51 9.77 2.13
CA ILE A 318 -11.14 10.25 0.90
C ILE A 318 -11.74 9.09 0.10
N PRO A 319 -12.91 9.28 -0.55
CA PRO A 319 -13.46 8.29 -1.48
C PRO A 319 -12.52 8.07 -2.66
N THR A 320 -12.39 6.83 -3.11
CA THR A 320 -11.57 6.48 -4.29
C THR A 320 -12.39 5.94 -5.46
N ASP A 321 -13.65 5.58 -5.23
CA ASP A 321 -14.63 5.19 -6.27
C ASP A 321 -14.90 6.33 -7.25
N ILE A 322 -14.82 7.59 -6.81
CA ILE A 322 -14.93 8.77 -7.69
C ILE A 322 -13.87 8.81 -8.80
N TYR A 323 -12.78 8.04 -8.67
CA TYR A 323 -11.71 7.95 -9.66
C TYR A 323 -11.82 6.73 -10.58
N TRP A 324 -12.87 5.93 -10.44
CA TRP A 324 -13.09 4.70 -11.21
C TRP A 324 -13.10 4.97 -12.73
N ASP A 325 -12.41 4.12 -13.47
CA ASP A 325 -12.27 4.26 -14.92
C ASP A 325 -13.52 3.76 -15.65
N LYS A 326 -14.31 4.71 -16.14
CA LYS A 326 -15.53 4.44 -16.89
C LYS A 326 -15.31 3.60 -18.15
N ARG A 327 -14.23 3.83 -18.89
CA ARG A 327 -13.97 3.11 -20.15
C ARG A 327 -13.62 1.66 -19.88
N ALA A 328 -12.80 1.43 -18.85
CA ALA A 328 -12.48 0.07 -18.41
C ALA A 328 -13.73 -0.63 -17.85
N ASP A 329 -14.56 0.07 -17.08
CA ASP A 329 -15.79 -0.48 -16.48
C ASP A 329 -16.78 -0.95 -17.55
N GLU A 330 -17.03 -0.11 -18.57
CA GLU A 330 -17.94 -0.44 -19.68
C GLU A 330 -17.45 -1.62 -20.53
N ALA A 331 -16.13 -1.78 -20.67
CA ALA A 331 -15.54 -2.87 -21.44
C ALA A 331 -15.45 -4.19 -20.66
N PHE A 332 -15.31 -4.12 -19.33
CA PHE A 332 -15.06 -5.30 -18.50
C PHE A 332 -16.11 -6.41 -18.67
N PRO A 333 -17.44 -6.18 -18.69
CA PRO A 333 -18.42 -7.25 -18.83
C PRO A 333 -18.20 -8.19 -20.03
N LYS A 334 -17.59 -7.70 -21.11
CA LYS A 334 -17.31 -8.47 -22.34
C LYS A 334 -15.82 -8.59 -22.64
N TRP A 335 -14.93 -8.37 -21.65
CA TRP A 335 -13.48 -8.30 -21.90
C TRP A 335 -12.89 -9.55 -22.54
N ARG A 336 -13.46 -10.73 -22.27
CA ARG A 336 -13.02 -12.00 -22.87
C ARG A 336 -13.37 -12.12 -24.35
N GLU A 337 -14.44 -11.46 -24.78
CA GLU A 337 -14.85 -11.42 -26.18
C GLU A 337 -13.98 -10.45 -26.99
N ASN A 338 -13.32 -9.49 -26.32
CA ASN A 338 -12.48 -8.48 -26.96
C ASN A 338 -11.21 -8.21 -26.14
N LEU A 339 -10.36 -9.25 -26.04
CA LEU A 339 -9.13 -9.20 -25.26
C LEU A 339 -8.16 -8.13 -25.77
N GLU A 340 -8.05 -7.98 -27.10
CA GLU A 340 -7.18 -7.01 -27.74
C GLU A 340 -7.51 -5.57 -27.33
N LYS A 341 -8.81 -5.22 -27.26
CA LYS A 341 -9.23 -3.91 -26.75
C LYS A 341 -9.06 -3.80 -25.24
N TRP A 342 -9.36 -4.87 -24.50
CA TRP A 342 -9.28 -4.86 -23.04
C TRP A 342 -7.88 -4.52 -22.55
N VAL A 343 -6.83 -5.15 -23.10
CA VAL A 343 -5.45 -4.94 -22.64
C VAL A 343 -4.92 -3.51 -22.86
N LEU A 344 -5.62 -2.69 -23.64
CA LEU A 344 -5.30 -1.29 -23.91
C LEU A 344 -6.04 -0.29 -22.98
N ILE A 345 -7.01 -0.76 -22.20
CA ILE A 345 -7.83 0.07 -21.29
C ILE A 345 -7.85 -0.43 -19.84
N GLY A 346 -7.61 -1.72 -19.60
CA GLY A 346 -7.55 -2.33 -18.28
C GLY A 346 -6.63 -3.54 -18.26
N SER A 347 -6.32 -4.03 -17.06
CA SER A 347 -5.37 -5.15 -16.91
C SER A 347 -5.69 -6.14 -15.79
N ASP A 348 -6.76 -5.92 -15.02
CA ASP A 348 -7.13 -6.79 -13.90
C ASP A 348 -8.64 -6.72 -13.62
N PHE A 349 -9.11 -7.46 -12.62
CA PHE A 349 -10.50 -7.49 -12.20
C PHE A 349 -10.89 -6.27 -11.34
N PRO A 350 -12.20 -6.01 -11.13
CA PRO A 350 -12.69 -4.89 -10.33
C PRO A 350 -12.11 -4.82 -8.91
N TYR A 351 -11.79 -5.95 -8.26
CA TYR A 351 -11.17 -5.92 -6.93
C TYR A 351 -9.78 -5.22 -6.92
N HIS A 352 -9.16 -5.07 -8.09
CA HIS A 352 -7.92 -4.32 -8.34
C HIS A 352 -8.13 -3.04 -9.17
N TYR A 353 -9.29 -2.38 -9.06
CA TYR A 353 -9.61 -1.18 -9.83
C TYR A 353 -9.42 -1.40 -11.34
N LEU A 354 -9.82 -2.58 -11.83
CA LEU A 354 -9.72 -2.99 -13.23
C LEU A 354 -8.27 -3.06 -13.76
N GLY A 355 -7.27 -2.93 -12.89
CA GLY A 355 -5.89 -2.66 -13.31
C GLY A 355 -5.76 -1.34 -14.08
N SER A 356 -6.67 -0.39 -13.87
CA SER A 356 -6.65 0.89 -14.59
C SER A 356 -5.54 1.79 -14.04
N THR A 357 -4.53 2.00 -14.88
CA THR A 357 -3.49 3.04 -14.73
C THR A 357 -4.09 4.43 -14.48
N ILE A 358 -5.19 4.79 -15.17
CA ILE A 358 -5.89 6.07 -14.96
C ILE A 358 -6.41 6.16 -13.53
N THR A 359 -7.06 5.10 -13.04
CA THR A 359 -7.56 5.06 -11.66
C THR A 359 -6.42 5.18 -10.66
N PHE A 360 -5.34 4.39 -10.81
CA PHE A 360 -4.18 4.46 -9.91
C PHE A 360 -3.51 5.85 -9.92
N THR A 361 -3.36 6.47 -11.09
CA THR A 361 -2.81 7.83 -11.20
C THR A 361 -3.69 8.85 -10.50
N ARG A 362 -5.01 8.82 -10.72
CA ARG A 362 -5.95 9.75 -10.06
C ARG A 362 -5.99 9.57 -8.55
N VAL A 363 -6.01 8.34 -8.06
CA VAL A 363 -5.95 8.04 -6.62
C VAL A 363 -4.63 8.51 -6.01
N GLY A 364 -3.49 8.29 -6.70
CA GLY A 364 -2.18 8.77 -6.26
C GLY A 364 -2.11 10.29 -6.17
N GLN A 365 -2.64 10.99 -7.18
CA GLN A 365 -2.79 12.45 -7.17
C GLN A 365 -3.60 12.92 -5.95
N ALA A 366 -4.77 12.32 -5.74
CA ALA A 366 -5.71 12.74 -4.70
C ALA A 366 -5.14 12.53 -3.29
N LEU A 367 -4.49 11.39 -3.04
CA LEU A 367 -3.85 11.10 -1.76
C LEU A 367 -2.63 11.99 -1.52
N ALA A 368 -1.87 12.32 -2.56
CA ALA A 368 -0.78 13.29 -2.45
C ALA A 368 -1.31 14.67 -2.08
N GLN A 369 -2.32 15.17 -2.80
CA GLN A 369 -2.95 16.45 -2.51
C GLN A 369 -3.53 16.49 -1.09
N THR A 370 -4.14 15.40 -0.64
CA THR A 370 -4.65 15.25 0.74
C THR A 370 -3.55 15.39 1.78
N ILE A 371 -2.38 14.77 1.57
CA ILE A 371 -1.24 14.94 2.47
C ILE A 371 -0.74 16.38 2.48
N LEU A 372 -0.66 17.03 1.30
CA LEU A 372 -0.26 18.44 1.22
C LEU A 372 -1.24 19.37 1.95
N GLU A 373 -2.55 19.12 1.86
CA GLU A 373 -3.57 19.85 2.62
C GLU A 373 -3.38 19.70 4.14
N LEU A 374 -3.26 18.48 4.63
CA LEU A 374 -3.02 18.19 6.05
C LEU A 374 -1.72 18.79 6.60
N ARG A 375 -0.76 19.09 5.73
CA ARG A 375 0.48 19.78 6.12
C ARG A 375 0.36 21.30 6.10
N LYS A 376 -0.53 21.88 5.28
CA LYS A 376 -0.77 23.32 5.20
C LYS A 376 -1.66 23.84 6.35
N GLU A 377 -2.46 22.98 6.96
CA GLU A 377 -3.29 23.30 8.12
C GLU A 377 -2.49 23.44 9.44
N LYS A 378 -1.15 23.51 9.37
CA LYS A 378 -0.25 23.60 10.53
C LYS A 378 0.38 24.98 10.70
#